data_AF-A0A2I2ACP4-F1
#
_entry.id   AF-A0A2I2ACP4-F1
#
_cell.length_a   1.000
_cell.length_b   1.000
_cell.length_c   1.000
_cell.angle_alpha   90.00
_cell.angle_beta   90.00
_cell.angle_gamma   90.00
#
_symmetry.space_group_name_H-M   'P 1'
#
loop_
_entity.id
_entity.type
_entity.pdbx_description
1 polymer ?
#
loop_
_entity_poly.entity_id
_entity_poly.type
_entity_poly.pdbx_seq_one_letter_code
_entity_poly.pdbx_strand_id
1 'polypeptide(L)'
;MYYFVTSWYGDQGKWASPNKYWYYEQRKMEFDDSVNQVKMFTLTNNHCELLVLNYYPQLRNFMHRQGIYAVPYHNFFDELQGIDSNLIRKISFRDLNWPQGTDFRYTPFNVWAFKDEEVLAYIEFTDEGNLNMIDWQLNGQTDHTYIFDDRGFLSSIRYYTADGNEWYQDYFDLAGQKQFRQYFNGQGVDIFPGANCDFAKQHYQDMDEVLAERIQVFSQRHLSPKDTVVVTANKRHNDLFVGQVPAKLALSFFNNRYDLTDEDQLTKLLDQVDLAVAASTKEAAQLKRLAPVTQVVEVTPFDTRLEIGKSQQTEYLKLLYWLGDQTDEEVVEALAALVALATKFPKLALKFASYRSEEERIKTLVENYLAENDLEEEFCFGEPKFDPTDIDNLELEQKEVKVIDFLEVKSERDLVSELEFTRLIVDLGSEPDLFLQIAGISAGIPQINKVPSTYIEAGKNGLVVADIAGLTQAVTYYFDGLKNWNRAMMYAVNKIMDYTSGKLVAKWKELLGD
;
A
#
# COMPACT_ATOMS: atom_id res chain seq x y z
N MET A 1 -24.42 -11.14 7.50
CA MET A 1 -23.39 -10.90 6.47
C MET A 1 -22.47 -9.79 6.96
N TYR A 2 -21.21 -9.75 6.50
CA TYR A 2 -20.28 -8.66 6.82
C TYR A 2 -20.00 -7.83 5.56
N TYR A 3 -20.18 -6.51 5.65
CA TYR A 3 -19.92 -5.56 4.58
C TYR A 3 -18.77 -4.65 4.97
N PHE A 4 -17.66 -4.67 4.23
CA PHE A 4 -16.47 -3.87 4.52
C PHE A 4 -16.44 -2.62 3.64
N VAL A 5 -16.71 -1.46 4.23
CA VAL A 5 -16.59 -0.16 3.54
C VAL A 5 -15.13 0.25 3.54
N THR A 6 -14.59 0.46 2.35
CA THR A 6 -13.17 0.76 2.16
C THR A 6 -12.89 2.26 2.07
N SER A 7 -11.63 2.63 2.29
CA SER A 7 -11.15 4.01 2.18
C SER A 7 -9.96 4.13 1.24
N TRP A 8 -10.04 3.45 0.09
CA TRP A 8 -8.98 3.39 -0.93
C TRP A 8 -9.01 4.62 -1.85
N TYR A 9 -8.96 5.80 -1.25
CA TYR A 9 -9.14 7.06 -1.96
C TYR A 9 -7.83 7.60 -2.55
N GLY A 10 -7.95 8.22 -3.72
CA GLY A 10 -6.89 9.03 -4.29
C GLY A 10 -6.67 10.38 -3.59
N ASP A 11 -5.58 11.02 -4.01
CA ASP A 11 -5.18 12.35 -3.56
C ASP A 11 -5.94 13.48 -4.30
N GLN A 12 -6.46 13.18 -5.50
CA GLN A 12 -7.07 14.16 -6.39
C GLN A 12 -8.60 14.14 -6.28
N GLY A 13 -9.14 14.82 -5.27
CA GLY A 13 -10.58 14.88 -5.03
C GLY A 13 -11.11 13.76 -4.12
N LYS A 14 -12.32 13.96 -3.59
CA LYS A 14 -12.85 13.15 -2.48
C LYS A 14 -13.06 11.67 -2.84
N TRP A 15 -13.54 11.37 -4.04
CA TRP A 15 -13.95 10.04 -4.51
C TRP A 15 -13.17 9.53 -5.72
N ALA A 16 -11.99 10.09 -5.97
CA ALA A 16 -11.18 9.70 -7.11
C ALA A 16 -10.41 8.40 -6.88
N SER A 17 -9.95 7.82 -7.99
CA SER A 17 -9.05 6.68 -8.01
C SER A 17 -7.69 7.07 -7.40
N PRO A 18 -7.01 6.15 -6.70
CA PRO A 18 -5.62 6.31 -6.31
C PRO A 18 -4.63 6.13 -7.48
N ASN A 19 -5.10 5.84 -8.72
CA ASN A 19 -4.25 5.65 -9.89
C ASN A 19 -3.22 6.77 -10.07
N LYS A 20 -1.95 6.37 -10.20
CA LYS A 20 -0.81 7.21 -10.59
C LYS A 20 -0.06 6.50 -11.73
N TYR A 21 0.84 7.22 -12.39
CA TYR A 21 1.75 6.59 -13.36
C TYR A 21 2.76 5.71 -12.61
N TRP A 22 3.07 4.54 -13.17
CA TRP A 22 3.86 3.50 -12.51
C TRP A 22 5.28 3.95 -12.09
N TYR A 23 5.82 4.95 -12.78
CA TYR A 23 7.17 5.48 -12.56
C TYR A 23 7.23 6.70 -11.61
N TYR A 24 6.09 7.20 -11.11
CA TYR A 24 6.11 8.21 -10.05
C TYR A 24 6.31 7.56 -8.68
N GLU A 25 7.06 8.22 -7.80
CA GLU A 25 7.39 7.76 -6.45
C GLU A 25 6.15 7.20 -5.71
N GLN A 26 6.12 5.87 -5.57
CA GLN A 26 5.07 5.16 -4.83
C GLN A 26 5.33 5.31 -3.32
N ARG A 27 4.98 6.48 -2.77
CA ARG A 27 5.12 6.75 -1.33
C ARG A 27 3.99 6.18 -0.47
N LYS A 28 3.11 5.34 -1.01
CA LYS A 28 1.92 4.90 -0.29
C LYS A 28 1.82 3.38 -0.24
N MET A 29 1.91 2.88 0.98
CA MET A 29 1.41 1.57 1.39
C MET A 29 -0.02 1.38 0.84
N GLU A 30 -0.19 0.33 0.03
CA GLU A 30 -1.47 -0.11 -0.52
C GLU A 30 -2.21 -1.02 0.48
N PHE A 31 -1.46 -1.78 1.28
CA PHE A 31 -1.99 -2.64 2.32
C PHE A 31 -2.60 -1.81 3.45
N ASP A 32 -3.79 -2.19 3.88
CA ASP A 32 -4.46 -1.53 5.00
C ASP A 32 -5.27 -2.49 5.89
N ASP A 33 -5.91 -1.92 6.91
CA ASP A 33 -6.83 -2.62 7.81
C ASP A 33 -8.00 -3.30 7.10
N SER A 34 -8.55 -2.68 6.05
CA SER A 34 -9.61 -3.27 5.21
C SER A 34 -9.13 -4.55 4.53
N VAL A 35 -7.99 -4.49 3.83
CA VAL A 35 -7.35 -5.63 3.17
C VAL A 35 -7.06 -6.73 4.20
N ASN A 36 -6.49 -6.35 5.35
CA ASN A 36 -6.20 -7.26 6.43
C ASN A 36 -7.47 -7.96 6.95
N GLN A 37 -8.48 -7.23 7.38
CA GLN A 37 -9.67 -7.82 7.97
C GLN A 37 -10.43 -8.69 6.97
N VAL A 38 -10.52 -8.29 5.71
CA VAL A 38 -11.14 -9.10 4.65
C VAL A 38 -10.40 -10.41 4.42
N LYS A 39 -9.05 -10.40 4.42
CA LYS A 39 -8.25 -11.64 4.40
C LYS A 39 -8.56 -12.52 5.61
N MET A 40 -8.63 -11.94 6.79
CA MET A 40 -8.96 -12.68 8.02
C MET A 40 -10.33 -13.38 7.94
N PHE A 41 -11.35 -12.68 7.43
CA PHE A 41 -12.69 -13.24 7.26
C PHE A 41 -12.73 -14.33 6.19
N THR A 42 -12.05 -14.13 5.06
CA THR A 42 -12.02 -15.11 3.97
C THR A 42 -11.28 -16.39 4.35
N LEU A 43 -10.12 -16.29 5.03
CA LEU A 43 -9.36 -17.43 5.54
C LEU A 43 -10.15 -18.32 6.51
N THR A 44 -11.16 -17.76 7.16
CA THR A 44 -11.98 -18.42 8.17
C THR A 44 -13.35 -18.83 7.63
N ASN A 45 -13.53 -18.81 6.30
CA ASN A 45 -14.76 -19.14 5.59
C ASN A 45 -15.98 -18.31 6.04
N ASN A 46 -15.76 -17.06 6.44
CA ASN A 46 -16.85 -16.13 6.73
C ASN A 46 -17.20 -15.33 5.48
N HIS A 47 -18.48 -15.31 5.14
CA HIS A 47 -18.97 -14.53 4.01
C HIS A 47 -18.83 -13.03 4.32
N CYS A 48 -18.10 -12.35 3.46
CA CYS A 48 -17.96 -10.89 3.47
C CYS A 48 -18.03 -10.33 2.06
N GLU A 49 -18.40 -9.07 1.96
CA GLU A 49 -18.47 -8.32 0.71
C GLU A 49 -17.84 -6.93 0.91
N LEU A 50 -17.09 -6.46 -0.06
CA LEU A 50 -16.48 -5.12 -0.04
C LEU A 50 -17.46 -4.09 -0.58
N LEU A 51 -17.54 -2.92 0.05
CA LEU A 51 -18.25 -1.75 -0.45
C LEU A 51 -17.23 -0.69 -0.86
N VAL A 52 -17.05 -0.49 -2.16
CA VAL A 52 -16.05 0.44 -2.74
C VAL A 52 -16.76 1.70 -3.21
N LEU A 53 -16.52 2.81 -2.51
CA LEU A 53 -17.27 4.07 -2.71
C LEU A 53 -16.69 4.98 -3.80
N ASN A 54 -15.41 4.83 -4.12
CA ASN A 54 -14.71 5.69 -5.07
C ASN A 54 -14.63 5.11 -6.48
N TYR A 55 -14.39 5.99 -7.43
CA TYR A 55 -14.10 5.60 -8.80
C TYR A 55 -12.76 4.85 -8.84
N TYR A 56 -12.76 3.56 -9.16
CA TYR A 56 -11.56 2.74 -9.12
C TYR A 56 -11.44 1.79 -10.32
N PRO A 57 -11.04 2.29 -11.51
CA PRO A 57 -10.96 1.50 -12.74
C PRO A 57 -9.95 0.34 -12.70
N GLN A 58 -8.97 0.41 -11.79
CA GLN A 58 -7.91 -0.58 -11.63
C GLN A 58 -8.10 -1.44 -10.37
N LEU A 59 -9.34 -1.52 -9.87
CA LEU A 59 -9.70 -2.21 -8.64
C LEU A 59 -9.29 -3.68 -8.66
N ARG A 60 -9.44 -4.39 -9.78
CA ARG A 60 -9.17 -5.84 -9.82
C ARG A 60 -7.66 -6.11 -9.81
N ASN A 61 -6.87 -5.27 -10.48
CA ASN A 61 -5.40 -5.31 -10.37
C ASN A 61 -4.95 -5.09 -8.92
N PHE A 62 -5.51 -4.07 -8.24
CA PHE A 62 -5.27 -3.84 -6.81
C PHE A 62 -5.66 -5.04 -5.94
N MET A 63 -6.90 -5.54 -6.09
CA MET A 63 -7.37 -6.70 -5.32
C MET A 63 -6.53 -7.96 -5.58
N HIS A 64 -6.03 -8.15 -6.80
CA HIS A 64 -5.11 -9.23 -7.13
C HIS A 64 -3.75 -9.07 -6.43
N ARG A 65 -3.12 -7.89 -6.50
CA ARG A 65 -1.86 -7.59 -5.78
C ARG A 65 -2.00 -7.80 -4.28
N GLN A 66 -3.17 -7.45 -3.75
CA GLN A 66 -3.49 -7.59 -2.33
C GLN A 66 -3.98 -9.00 -1.97
N GLY A 67 -4.13 -9.94 -2.92
CA GLY A 67 -4.52 -11.33 -2.63
C GLY A 67 -5.98 -11.50 -2.18
N ILE A 68 -6.86 -10.56 -2.55
CA ILE A 68 -8.30 -10.55 -2.22
C ILE A 68 -9.19 -10.53 -3.47
N TYR A 69 -8.66 -10.90 -4.64
CA TYR A 69 -9.39 -10.89 -5.92
C TYR A 69 -10.72 -11.67 -5.90
N ALA A 70 -10.79 -12.77 -5.15
CA ALA A 70 -11.98 -13.62 -5.09
C ALA A 70 -13.09 -13.07 -4.16
N VAL A 71 -12.83 -11.96 -3.46
CA VAL A 71 -13.80 -11.38 -2.52
C VAL A 71 -14.91 -10.68 -3.30
N PRO A 72 -16.19 -11.00 -3.03
CA PRO A 72 -17.32 -10.27 -3.60
C PRO A 72 -17.23 -8.78 -3.26
N TYR A 73 -17.65 -7.92 -4.19
CA TYR A 73 -17.66 -6.47 -3.97
C TYR A 73 -18.84 -5.81 -4.67
N HIS A 74 -19.33 -4.73 -4.06
CA HIS A 74 -20.20 -3.74 -4.67
C HIS A 74 -19.38 -2.46 -4.90
N ASN A 75 -19.11 -2.14 -6.17
CA ASN A 75 -18.50 -0.89 -6.55
C ASN A 75 -19.59 0.10 -6.96
N PHE A 76 -19.71 1.20 -6.23
CA PHE A 76 -20.76 2.18 -6.50
C PHE A 76 -20.60 2.82 -7.88
N PHE A 77 -19.38 3.03 -8.39
CA PHE A 77 -19.19 3.57 -9.74
C PHE A 77 -19.52 2.56 -10.85
N ASP A 78 -19.33 1.25 -10.61
CA ASP A 78 -19.83 0.23 -11.54
C ASP A 78 -21.36 0.29 -11.63
N GLU A 79 -22.04 0.43 -10.49
CA GLU A 79 -23.49 0.65 -10.44
C GLU A 79 -23.91 1.92 -11.20
N LEU A 80 -23.24 3.06 -10.94
CA LEU A 80 -23.54 4.33 -11.62
C LEU A 80 -23.33 4.26 -13.14
N GLN A 81 -22.35 3.48 -13.58
CA GLN A 81 -22.05 3.26 -15.00
C GLN A 81 -22.88 2.13 -15.63
N GLY A 82 -23.69 1.41 -14.85
CA GLY A 82 -24.45 0.26 -15.33
C GLY A 82 -23.59 -0.93 -15.76
N ILE A 83 -22.45 -1.13 -15.10
CA ILE A 83 -21.51 -2.22 -15.39
C ILE A 83 -21.87 -3.43 -14.52
N ASP A 84 -22.31 -4.51 -15.13
CA ASP A 84 -22.69 -5.77 -14.46
C ASP A 84 -21.75 -6.95 -14.79
N SER A 85 -20.75 -6.72 -15.66
CA SER A 85 -19.85 -7.75 -16.17
C SER A 85 -18.47 -7.68 -15.53
N ASN A 86 -17.97 -8.86 -15.15
CA ASN A 86 -16.58 -9.08 -14.74
C ASN A 86 -15.71 -9.68 -15.86
N LEU A 87 -16.20 -9.68 -17.11
CA LEU A 87 -15.44 -10.20 -18.24
C LEU A 87 -14.24 -9.30 -18.54
N ILE A 88 -13.04 -9.86 -18.41
CA ILE A 88 -11.80 -9.16 -18.73
C ILE A 88 -11.44 -9.38 -20.20
N ARG A 89 -11.18 -8.28 -20.91
CA ARG A 89 -10.62 -8.24 -22.27
C ARG A 89 -9.28 -7.53 -22.23
N LYS A 90 -8.28 -8.11 -22.88
CA LYS A 90 -7.01 -7.40 -23.11
C LYS A 90 -7.18 -6.41 -24.25
N ILE A 91 -6.97 -5.13 -23.98
CA ILE A 91 -6.88 -4.08 -25.00
C ILE A 91 -5.40 -3.84 -25.32
N SER A 92 -5.06 -3.91 -26.60
CA SER A 92 -3.83 -3.32 -27.11
C SER A 92 -4.12 -1.89 -27.52
N PHE A 93 -3.30 -0.92 -27.07
CA PHE A 93 -3.43 0.46 -27.53
C PHE A 93 -3.29 0.56 -29.06
N ARG A 94 -2.58 -0.37 -29.72
CA ARG A 94 -2.39 -0.39 -31.17
C ARG A 94 -3.67 -0.68 -31.95
N ASP A 95 -4.65 -1.32 -31.32
CA ASP A 95 -5.92 -1.70 -31.95
C ASP A 95 -6.98 -0.58 -31.85
N LEU A 96 -6.64 0.53 -31.22
CA LEU A 96 -7.51 1.71 -31.14
C LEU A 96 -7.53 2.45 -32.49
N ASN A 97 -8.59 3.24 -32.68
CA ASN A 97 -8.82 4.00 -33.92
C ASN A 97 -7.91 5.24 -34.00
N TRP A 98 -6.60 5.06 -34.08
CA TRP A 98 -5.64 6.14 -34.25
C TRP A 98 -5.80 6.81 -35.63
N PRO A 99 -5.50 8.11 -35.74
CA PRO A 99 -5.40 8.77 -37.03
C PRO A 99 -4.44 8.03 -37.98
N GLN A 100 -4.80 7.93 -39.25
CA GLN A 100 -3.92 7.32 -40.25
C GLN A 100 -2.56 8.04 -40.29
N GLY A 101 -1.47 7.25 -40.32
CA GLY A 101 -0.10 7.76 -40.27
C GLY A 101 0.45 7.97 -38.86
N THR A 102 -0.23 7.47 -37.82
CA THR A 102 0.29 7.52 -36.44
C THR A 102 1.43 6.51 -36.25
N ASP A 103 2.57 7.00 -35.76
CA ASP A 103 3.73 6.21 -35.36
C ASP A 103 3.88 6.17 -33.83
N PHE A 104 4.51 5.11 -33.30
CA PHE A 104 4.69 4.93 -31.86
C PHE A 104 6.17 4.92 -31.48
N ARG A 105 6.56 5.73 -30.49
CA ARG A 105 7.91 5.76 -29.91
C ARG A 105 7.88 5.24 -28.47
N TYR A 106 8.74 4.29 -28.18
CA TYR A 106 8.84 3.66 -26.86
C TYR A 106 9.90 4.38 -26.01
N THR A 107 9.51 4.79 -24.81
CA THR A 107 10.44 5.32 -23.80
C THR A 107 10.58 4.31 -22.65
N PRO A 108 11.54 4.50 -21.72
CA PRO A 108 11.62 3.70 -20.51
C PRO A 108 10.38 3.80 -19.60
N PHE A 109 9.48 4.77 -19.83
CA PHE A 109 8.36 5.09 -18.95
C PHE A 109 6.99 4.83 -19.60
N ASN A 110 6.82 5.23 -20.86
CA ASN A 110 5.53 5.23 -21.55
C ASN A 110 5.72 5.13 -23.08
N VAL A 111 4.62 5.10 -23.83
CA VAL A 111 4.65 5.10 -25.30
C VAL A 111 4.05 6.39 -25.84
N TRP A 112 4.72 7.02 -26.78
CA TRP A 112 4.26 8.27 -27.39
C TRP A 112 3.68 7.97 -28.77
N ALA A 113 2.46 8.44 -29.03
CA ALA A 113 1.84 8.43 -30.34
C ALA A 113 2.17 9.74 -31.08
N PHE A 114 2.68 9.65 -32.29
CA PHE A 114 3.11 10.78 -33.12
C PHE A 114 2.38 10.81 -34.45
N LYS A 115 2.18 12.01 -34.98
CA LYS A 115 1.80 12.21 -36.38
C LYS A 115 2.44 13.48 -36.91
N ASP A 116 3.07 13.40 -38.08
CA ASP A 116 3.70 14.55 -38.75
C ASP A 116 4.68 15.33 -37.83
N GLU A 117 5.50 14.60 -37.06
CA GLU A 117 6.45 15.11 -36.05
C GLU A 117 5.84 15.72 -34.77
N GLU A 118 4.51 15.83 -34.68
CA GLU A 118 3.81 16.30 -33.48
C GLU A 118 3.37 15.13 -32.58
N VAL A 119 3.44 15.34 -31.26
CA VAL A 119 2.93 14.38 -30.27
C VAL A 119 1.41 14.46 -30.27
N LEU A 120 0.74 13.35 -30.55
CA LEU A 120 -0.71 13.23 -30.45
C LEU A 120 -1.17 12.82 -29.06
N ALA A 121 -0.47 11.87 -28.44
CA ALA A 121 -0.85 11.36 -27.12
C ALA A 121 0.30 10.65 -26.40
N TYR A 122 0.22 10.62 -25.06
CA TYR A 122 1.01 9.74 -24.21
C TYR A 122 0.16 8.55 -23.78
N ILE A 123 0.69 7.34 -23.97
CA ILE A 123 0.03 6.07 -23.66
C ILE A 123 0.72 5.47 -22.43
N GLU A 124 -0.09 5.24 -21.40
CA GLU A 124 0.38 5.03 -20.05
C GLU A 124 -0.09 3.69 -19.51
N PHE A 125 0.76 3.06 -18.70
CA PHE A 125 0.58 1.68 -18.26
C PHE A 125 0.51 1.58 -16.73
N THR A 126 -0.08 0.48 -16.25
CA THR A 126 0.03 0.08 -14.83
C THR A 126 1.35 -0.64 -14.58
N ASP A 127 1.66 -0.90 -13.30
CA ASP A 127 2.82 -1.70 -12.87
C ASP A 127 2.83 -3.12 -13.50
N GLU A 128 1.65 -3.66 -13.81
CA GLU A 128 1.49 -4.95 -14.50
C GLU A 128 1.55 -4.86 -16.03
N GLY A 129 1.75 -3.66 -16.59
CA GLY A 129 1.81 -3.41 -18.02
C GLY A 129 0.46 -3.32 -18.73
N ASN A 130 -0.65 -3.21 -17.99
CA ASN A 130 -1.97 -3.02 -18.58
C ASN A 130 -2.13 -1.57 -19.06
N LEU A 131 -2.93 -1.34 -20.12
CA LEU A 131 -3.30 0.00 -20.54
C LEU A 131 -4.08 0.70 -19.41
N ASN A 132 -3.56 1.84 -18.94
CA ASN A 132 -4.13 2.60 -17.82
C ASN A 132 -4.84 3.85 -18.32
N MET A 133 -4.11 4.71 -19.04
CA MET A 133 -4.64 5.96 -19.56
C MET A 133 -3.98 6.37 -20.89
N ILE A 134 -4.66 7.25 -21.63
CA ILE A 134 -4.10 7.91 -22.81
C ILE A 134 -4.35 9.42 -22.69
N ASP A 135 -3.27 10.19 -22.57
CA ASP A 135 -3.29 11.64 -22.43
C ASP A 135 -3.17 12.30 -23.81
N TRP A 136 -4.29 12.74 -24.38
CA TRP A 136 -4.33 13.39 -25.68
C TRP A 136 -3.83 14.83 -25.61
N GLN A 137 -2.94 15.17 -26.53
CA GLN A 137 -2.25 16.45 -26.56
C GLN A 137 -2.86 17.40 -27.60
N LEU A 138 -2.98 18.67 -27.24
CA LEU A 138 -3.30 19.77 -28.13
C LEU A 138 -2.38 20.95 -27.80
N ASN A 139 -1.60 21.41 -28.78
CA ASN A 139 -0.63 22.51 -28.61
C ASN A 139 0.35 22.30 -27.43
N GLY A 140 0.76 21.05 -27.21
CA GLY A 140 1.71 20.68 -26.13
C GLY A 140 1.11 20.64 -24.73
N GLN A 141 -0.21 20.66 -24.60
CA GLN A 141 -0.92 20.47 -23.33
C GLN A 141 -1.91 19.33 -23.44
N THR A 142 -2.19 18.65 -22.33
CA THR A 142 -3.23 17.62 -22.28
C THR A 142 -4.61 18.26 -22.42
N ASP A 143 -5.31 17.95 -23.52
CA ASP A 143 -6.68 18.39 -23.79
C ASP A 143 -7.68 17.51 -23.03
N HIS A 144 -7.48 16.20 -23.10
CA HIS A 144 -8.29 15.22 -22.39
C HIS A 144 -7.53 13.90 -22.16
N THR A 145 -7.96 13.16 -21.14
CA THR A 145 -7.39 11.87 -20.76
C THR A 145 -8.45 10.78 -20.88
N TYR A 146 -8.15 9.74 -21.64
CA TYR A 146 -8.93 8.50 -21.65
C TYR A 146 -8.48 7.64 -20.48
N ILE A 147 -9.41 7.20 -19.63
CA ILE A 147 -9.13 6.35 -18.48
C ILE A 147 -9.74 4.98 -18.74
N PHE A 148 -8.88 3.97 -18.76
CA PHE A 148 -9.27 2.59 -19.03
C PHE A 148 -9.50 1.83 -17.74
N ASP A 149 -10.53 1.00 -17.77
CA ASP A 149 -10.82 0.03 -16.73
C ASP A 149 -10.07 -1.27 -17.01
N ASP A 150 -9.56 -1.93 -15.97
CA ASP A 150 -8.71 -3.13 -16.10
C ASP A 150 -9.43 -4.34 -16.72
N ARG A 151 -10.76 -4.30 -16.84
CA ARG A 151 -11.55 -5.28 -17.61
C ARG A 151 -11.47 -5.02 -19.12
N GLY A 152 -10.82 -3.93 -19.55
CA GLY A 152 -10.56 -3.63 -20.94
C GLY A 152 -11.70 -2.92 -21.64
N PHE A 153 -12.09 -1.76 -21.12
CA PHE A 153 -12.95 -0.79 -21.81
C PHE A 153 -12.61 0.64 -21.38
N LEU A 154 -13.07 1.63 -22.16
CA LEU A 154 -12.95 3.04 -21.81
C LEU A 154 -14.01 3.38 -20.75
N SER A 155 -13.58 3.64 -19.52
CA SER A 155 -14.48 3.88 -18.40
C SER A 155 -14.88 5.34 -18.28
N SER A 156 -13.93 6.25 -18.51
CA SER A 156 -14.22 7.69 -18.47
C SER A 156 -13.29 8.50 -19.35
N ILE A 157 -13.71 9.72 -19.69
CA ILE A 157 -12.86 10.74 -20.31
C ILE A 157 -12.86 11.96 -19.41
N ARG A 158 -11.66 12.40 -19.02
CA ARG A 158 -11.45 13.62 -18.24
C ARG A 158 -11.01 14.75 -19.17
N TYR A 159 -11.66 15.90 -19.08
CA TYR A 159 -11.38 17.08 -19.90
C TYR A 159 -10.76 18.18 -19.07
N TYR A 160 -9.84 18.93 -19.68
CA TYR A 160 -9.10 20.00 -19.03
C TYR A 160 -9.45 21.37 -19.65
N THR A 161 -9.25 22.41 -18.85
CA THR A 161 -9.28 23.80 -19.33
C THR A 161 -7.97 24.14 -20.05
N ALA A 162 -7.95 25.25 -20.80
CA ALA A 162 -6.74 25.74 -21.47
C ALA A 162 -5.58 26.10 -20.51
N ASP A 163 -5.86 26.23 -19.22
CA ASP A 163 -4.87 26.45 -18.17
C ASP A 163 -4.39 25.13 -17.52
N GLY A 164 -4.85 23.98 -18.02
CA GLY A 164 -4.50 22.64 -17.53
C GLY A 164 -5.29 22.16 -16.30
N ASN A 165 -6.26 22.94 -15.81
CA ASN A 165 -7.10 22.53 -14.67
C ASN A 165 -8.20 21.56 -15.10
N GLU A 166 -8.54 20.58 -14.24
CA GLU A 166 -9.65 19.65 -14.47
C GLU A 166 -10.97 20.42 -14.63
N TRP A 167 -11.71 20.15 -15.71
CA TRP A 167 -12.99 20.80 -15.97
C TRP A 167 -14.16 19.88 -15.61
N TYR A 168 -14.28 18.75 -16.30
CA TYR A 168 -15.29 17.74 -16.03
C TYR A 168 -14.81 16.36 -16.47
N GLN A 169 -15.52 15.32 -16.03
CA GLN A 169 -15.30 13.94 -16.43
C GLN A 169 -16.63 13.30 -16.85
N ASP A 170 -16.63 12.69 -18.03
CA ASP A 170 -17.74 11.87 -18.54
C ASP A 170 -17.47 10.40 -18.22
N TYR A 171 -18.48 9.70 -17.70
CA TYR A 171 -18.41 8.28 -17.35
C TYR A 171 -19.30 7.46 -18.30
N PHE A 172 -18.80 6.30 -18.74
CA PHE A 172 -19.42 5.51 -19.82
C PHE A 172 -19.81 4.11 -19.35
N ASP A 173 -20.83 3.53 -19.97
CA ASP A 173 -21.10 2.09 -19.85
C ASP A 173 -20.22 1.26 -20.80
N LEU A 174 -20.42 -0.07 -20.80
CA LEU A 174 -19.69 -0.99 -21.68
C LEU A 174 -19.99 -0.79 -23.18
N ALA A 175 -21.10 -0.13 -23.53
CA ALA A 175 -21.47 0.19 -24.90
C ALA A 175 -20.89 1.54 -25.37
N GLY A 176 -20.21 2.27 -24.49
CA GLY A 176 -19.68 3.61 -24.77
C GLY A 176 -20.73 4.71 -24.70
N GLN A 177 -21.88 4.48 -24.06
CA GLN A 177 -22.89 5.50 -23.83
C GLN A 177 -22.56 6.27 -22.55
N LYS A 178 -22.65 7.61 -22.61
CA LYS A 178 -22.45 8.47 -21.45
C LYS A 178 -23.56 8.25 -20.43
N GLN A 179 -23.18 7.98 -19.20
CA GLN A 179 -24.10 7.71 -18.09
C GLN A 179 -24.30 8.97 -17.26
N PHE A 180 -23.20 9.59 -16.81
CA PHE A 180 -23.22 10.86 -16.09
C PHE A 180 -21.94 11.66 -16.33
N ARG A 181 -22.00 12.95 -15.96
CA ARG A 181 -20.90 13.90 -15.99
C ARG A 181 -20.68 14.48 -14.60
N GLN A 182 -19.45 14.48 -14.13
CA GLN A 182 -19.05 15.18 -12.92
C GLN A 182 -18.25 16.44 -13.29
N TYR A 183 -18.64 17.59 -12.76
CA TYR A 183 -17.89 18.84 -12.91
C TYR A 183 -16.98 19.09 -11.72
N PHE A 184 -15.76 19.57 -11.98
CA PHE A 184 -14.76 19.88 -10.94
C PHE A 184 -14.71 21.37 -10.58
N ASN A 185 -15.49 22.21 -11.26
CA ASN A 185 -15.63 23.65 -11.02
C ASN A 185 -16.86 24.02 -10.16
N GLY A 186 -17.46 23.03 -9.49
CA GLY A 186 -18.62 23.22 -8.60
C GLY A 186 -19.98 23.25 -9.30
N GLN A 187 -20.06 22.94 -10.61
CA GLN A 187 -21.34 22.80 -11.32
C GLN A 187 -22.11 21.52 -10.96
N GLY A 188 -21.54 20.62 -10.16
CA GLY A 188 -22.22 19.41 -9.69
C GLY A 188 -22.14 18.21 -10.64
N VAL A 189 -23.20 17.40 -10.68
CA VAL A 189 -23.25 16.14 -11.43
C VAL A 189 -24.51 16.09 -12.28
N ASP A 190 -24.37 15.90 -13.59
CA ASP A 190 -25.47 15.76 -14.54
C ASP A 190 -25.63 14.29 -14.95
N ILE A 191 -26.86 13.79 -14.93
CA ILE A 191 -27.20 12.45 -15.40
C ILE A 191 -27.72 12.53 -16.84
N PHE A 192 -27.15 11.73 -17.74
CA PHE A 192 -27.56 11.74 -19.14
C PHE A 192 -28.86 10.95 -19.35
N PRO A 193 -29.72 11.37 -20.31
CA PRO A 193 -30.89 10.58 -20.70
C PRO A 193 -30.49 9.19 -21.17
N GLY A 194 -31.14 8.16 -20.63
CA GLY A 194 -30.84 6.76 -20.96
C GLY A 194 -29.74 6.12 -20.10
N ALA A 195 -29.29 6.80 -19.03
CA ALA A 195 -28.43 6.16 -18.03
C ALA A 195 -29.08 4.86 -17.50
N ASN A 196 -28.27 3.83 -17.34
CA ASN A 196 -28.70 2.49 -16.93
C ASN A 196 -29.05 2.42 -15.45
N CYS A 197 -28.39 3.25 -14.62
CA CYS A 197 -28.69 3.36 -13.20
C CYS A 197 -29.97 4.18 -12.98
N ASP A 198 -30.79 3.75 -12.02
CA ASP A 198 -32.04 4.41 -11.63
C ASP A 198 -31.76 5.57 -10.66
N PHE A 199 -31.36 6.72 -11.19
CA PHE A 199 -31.11 7.95 -10.43
C PHE A 199 -32.43 8.67 -10.11
N ALA A 200 -32.59 9.13 -8.86
CA ALA A 200 -33.77 9.90 -8.48
C ALA A 200 -33.83 11.31 -9.08
N LYS A 201 -32.67 11.87 -9.48
CA LYS A 201 -32.54 13.22 -10.05
C LYS A 201 -31.77 13.19 -11.36
N GLN A 202 -32.03 14.18 -12.20
CA GLN A 202 -31.22 14.43 -13.40
C GLN A 202 -29.98 15.30 -13.11
N HIS A 203 -29.98 15.98 -11.97
CA HIS A 203 -28.90 16.85 -11.53
C HIS A 203 -28.72 16.74 -10.01
N TYR A 204 -27.48 16.63 -9.58
CA TYR A 204 -27.06 16.58 -8.18
C TYR A 204 -26.05 17.69 -7.90
N GLN A 205 -26.04 18.18 -6.66
CA GLN A 205 -25.13 19.21 -6.22
C GLN A 205 -23.66 18.77 -6.31
N ASP A 206 -23.38 17.51 -5.98
CA ASP A 206 -22.05 16.91 -6.02
C ASP A 206 -22.13 15.37 -5.95
N MET A 207 -20.98 14.71 -5.96
CA MET A 207 -20.89 13.25 -5.83
C MET A 207 -21.24 12.76 -4.41
N ASP A 208 -21.20 13.59 -3.37
CA ASP A 208 -21.61 13.18 -2.02
C ASP A 208 -23.12 12.90 -2.00
N GLU A 209 -23.89 13.77 -2.65
CA GLU A 209 -25.34 13.61 -2.77
C GLU A 209 -25.70 12.34 -3.57
N VAL A 210 -24.99 12.08 -4.68
CA VAL A 210 -25.17 10.86 -5.49
C VAL A 210 -24.88 9.61 -4.66
N LEU A 211 -23.75 9.57 -3.96
CA LEU A 211 -23.37 8.41 -3.15
C LEU A 211 -24.30 8.22 -1.94
N ALA A 212 -24.75 9.30 -1.29
CA ALA A 212 -25.73 9.21 -0.21
C ALA A 212 -27.03 8.55 -0.68
N GLU A 213 -27.54 8.93 -1.87
CA GLU A 213 -28.70 8.27 -2.47
C GLU A 213 -28.42 6.78 -2.71
N ARG A 214 -27.30 6.44 -3.36
CA ARG A 214 -27.00 5.05 -3.70
C ARG A 214 -26.79 4.18 -2.47
N ILE A 215 -26.12 4.69 -1.44
CA ILE A 215 -25.93 3.97 -0.17
C ILE A 215 -27.28 3.73 0.51
N GLN A 216 -28.20 4.70 0.47
CA GLN A 216 -29.55 4.53 1.01
C GLN A 216 -30.32 3.44 0.23
N VAL A 217 -30.24 3.44 -1.10
CA VAL A 217 -30.87 2.41 -1.94
C VAL A 217 -30.26 1.03 -1.66
N PHE A 218 -28.94 0.93 -1.58
CA PHE A 218 -28.23 -0.30 -1.23
C PHE A 218 -28.66 -0.81 0.14
N SER A 219 -28.67 0.08 1.14
CA SER A 219 -29.06 -0.20 2.52
C SER A 219 -30.48 -0.80 2.60
N GLN A 220 -31.45 -0.22 1.89
CA GLN A 220 -32.82 -0.70 1.86
C GLN A 220 -32.98 -2.07 1.18
N ARG A 221 -32.11 -2.40 0.21
CA ARG A 221 -32.21 -3.63 -0.58
C ARG A 221 -31.42 -4.80 0.01
N HIS A 222 -30.30 -4.51 0.67
CA HIS A 222 -29.30 -5.52 1.03
C HIS A 222 -29.00 -5.62 2.53
N LEU A 223 -29.26 -4.57 3.33
CA LEU A 223 -28.91 -4.57 4.75
C LEU A 223 -30.10 -4.92 5.64
N SER A 224 -29.81 -5.65 6.71
CA SER A 224 -30.74 -5.97 7.78
C SER A 224 -30.09 -5.80 9.16
N PRO A 225 -30.88 -5.76 10.26
CA PRO A 225 -30.34 -5.64 11.62
C PRO A 225 -29.45 -6.81 12.08
N LYS A 226 -29.37 -7.89 11.30
CA LYS A 226 -28.49 -9.04 11.55
C LYS A 226 -27.15 -8.93 10.83
N ASP A 227 -27.01 -7.96 9.93
CA ASP A 227 -25.77 -7.73 9.21
C ASP A 227 -24.87 -6.79 10.00
N THR A 228 -23.58 -6.84 9.68
CA THR A 228 -22.58 -5.90 10.23
C THR A 228 -21.93 -5.16 9.08
N VAL A 229 -21.89 -3.84 9.19
CA VAL A 229 -21.11 -2.96 8.31
C VAL A 229 -19.85 -2.56 9.06
N VAL A 230 -18.70 -2.92 8.51
CA VAL A 230 -17.37 -2.58 9.03
C VAL A 230 -16.85 -1.41 8.20
N VAL A 231 -16.78 -0.24 8.82
CA VAL A 231 -16.40 1.02 8.16
C VAL A 231 -14.95 1.35 8.49
N THR A 232 -14.10 1.55 7.47
CA THR A 232 -12.76 2.09 7.72
C THR A 232 -12.82 3.57 8.05
N ALA A 233 -12.52 3.91 9.30
CA ALA A 233 -12.69 5.26 9.84
C ALA A 233 -12.05 6.32 8.93
N ASN A 234 -12.90 7.18 8.35
CA ASN A 234 -12.48 8.26 7.48
C ASN A 234 -13.51 9.41 7.51
N LYS A 235 -13.05 10.65 7.77
CA LYS A 235 -13.90 11.85 7.76
C LYS A 235 -14.66 12.05 6.44
N ARG A 236 -14.21 11.46 5.32
CA ARG A 236 -14.89 11.55 4.02
C ARG A 236 -16.24 10.85 3.98
N HIS A 237 -16.41 9.73 4.68
CA HIS A 237 -17.59 8.86 4.51
C HIS A 237 -18.29 8.42 5.80
N ASN A 238 -17.69 8.62 6.99
CA ASN A 238 -18.26 8.07 8.24
C ASN A 238 -19.75 8.43 8.40
N ASP A 239 -20.11 9.68 8.11
CA ASP A 239 -21.47 10.20 8.27
C ASP A 239 -22.49 9.59 7.29
N LEU A 240 -22.03 8.89 6.24
CA LEU A 240 -22.90 8.16 5.31
C LEU A 240 -23.39 6.82 5.88
N PHE A 241 -22.74 6.31 6.94
CA PHE A 241 -23.05 5.01 7.55
C PHE A 241 -23.44 5.12 9.01
N VAL A 242 -22.71 5.92 9.79
CA VAL A 242 -22.90 6.05 11.24
C VAL A 242 -24.28 6.64 11.54
N GLY A 243 -25.12 5.83 12.19
CA GLY A 243 -26.52 6.19 12.48
C GLY A 243 -27.46 6.20 11.26
N GLN A 244 -27.00 5.81 10.06
CA GLN A 244 -27.77 5.89 8.81
C GLN A 244 -28.22 4.51 8.27
N VAL A 245 -27.57 3.42 8.69
CA VAL A 245 -27.86 2.07 8.17
C VAL A 245 -28.56 1.18 9.21
N PRO A 246 -29.48 0.29 8.80
CA PRO A 246 -30.21 -0.59 9.71
C PRO A 246 -29.42 -1.86 10.02
N ALA A 247 -28.13 -1.74 10.33
CA ALA A 247 -27.19 -2.85 10.58
C ALA A 247 -26.30 -2.53 11.78
N LYS A 248 -25.68 -3.55 12.36
CA LYS A 248 -24.62 -3.33 13.37
C LYS A 248 -23.45 -2.62 12.70
N LEU A 249 -22.79 -1.73 13.42
CA LEU A 249 -21.71 -0.92 12.89
C LEU A 249 -20.41 -1.14 13.66
N ALA A 250 -19.38 -1.57 12.94
CA ALA A 250 -18.02 -1.61 13.43
C ALA A 250 -17.20 -0.50 12.76
N LEU A 251 -16.41 0.25 13.53
CA LEU A 251 -15.55 1.31 13.01
C LEU A 251 -14.08 0.93 13.19
N SER A 252 -13.34 0.86 12.09
CA SER A 252 -11.94 0.41 12.06
C SER A 252 -10.97 1.56 11.91
N PHE A 253 -10.07 1.70 12.89
CA PHE A 253 -9.04 2.71 12.94
C PHE A 253 -7.69 2.13 12.49
N PHE A 254 -6.99 2.88 11.63
CA PHE A 254 -5.70 2.46 11.09
C PHE A 254 -4.82 3.67 10.74
N ASN A 255 -3.57 3.63 11.20
CA ASN A 255 -2.47 4.49 10.78
C ASN A 255 -2.81 5.98 10.57
N ASN A 256 -3.27 6.69 11.61
CA ASN A 256 -3.60 8.12 11.57
C ASN A 256 -4.56 8.55 10.42
N ARG A 257 -5.19 7.59 9.71
CA ARG A 257 -6.17 7.87 8.64
C ARG A 257 -7.35 8.66 9.21
N TYR A 258 -7.71 8.34 10.44
CA TYR A 258 -8.59 9.14 11.26
C TYR A 258 -7.77 9.79 12.37
N ASP A 259 -7.91 11.11 12.48
CA ASP A 259 -7.27 11.88 13.54
C ASP A 259 -7.94 11.56 14.89
N LEU A 260 -7.16 10.97 15.81
CA LEU A 260 -7.62 10.61 17.14
C LEU A 260 -7.42 11.73 18.18
N THR A 261 -6.92 12.90 17.77
CA THR A 261 -6.63 14.01 18.69
C THR A 261 -7.86 14.85 19.04
N ASP A 262 -8.88 14.84 18.17
CA ASP A 262 -10.20 15.44 18.45
C ASP A 262 -11.06 14.48 19.30
N GLU A 263 -10.78 14.45 20.60
CA GLU A 263 -11.44 13.54 21.55
C GLU A 263 -12.96 13.76 21.63
N ASP A 264 -13.43 15.00 21.45
CA ASP A 264 -14.86 15.34 21.50
C ASP A 264 -15.62 14.79 20.30
N GLN A 265 -15.08 14.96 19.08
CA GLN A 265 -15.67 14.37 17.88
C GLN A 265 -15.62 12.85 17.93
N LEU A 266 -14.48 12.30 18.38
CA LEU A 266 -14.26 10.86 18.45
C LEU A 266 -15.21 10.18 19.45
N THR A 267 -15.45 10.80 20.62
CA THR A 267 -16.41 10.26 21.60
C THR A 267 -17.82 10.18 21.02
N LYS A 268 -18.30 11.27 20.39
CA LYS A 268 -19.62 11.29 19.73
C LYS A 268 -19.76 10.24 18.63
N LEU A 269 -18.68 10.00 17.90
CA LEU A 269 -18.63 9.00 16.85
C LEU A 269 -18.72 7.58 17.44
N LEU A 270 -17.91 7.29 18.46
CA LEU A 270 -17.85 5.98 19.13
C LEU A 270 -19.14 5.61 19.88
N ASP A 271 -19.89 6.59 20.38
CA ASP A 271 -21.19 6.37 21.02
C ASP A 271 -22.27 5.83 20.06
N GLN A 272 -22.03 5.90 18.75
CA GLN A 272 -22.98 5.51 17.70
C GLN A 272 -22.62 4.18 17.01
N VAL A 273 -21.60 3.47 17.50
CA VAL A 273 -21.12 2.22 16.90
C VAL A 273 -21.16 1.07 17.91
N ASP A 274 -21.36 -0.15 17.42
CA ASP A 274 -21.40 -1.36 18.25
C ASP A 274 -19.99 -1.85 18.62
N LEU A 275 -19.02 -1.61 17.73
CA LEU A 275 -17.64 -2.08 17.88
C LEU A 275 -16.65 -1.04 17.33
N ALA A 276 -15.56 -0.81 18.06
CA ALA A 276 -14.39 -0.12 17.54
C ALA A 276 -13.22 -1.10 17.39
N VAL A 277 -12.56 -1.04 16.25
CA VAL A 277 -11.42 -1.89 15.92
C VAL A 277 -10.17 -1.03 15.89
N ALA A 278 -9.18 -1.41 16.69
CA ALA A 278 -7.90 -0.73 16.78
C ALA A 278 -6.79 -1.58 16.16
N ALA A 279 -5.88 -0.95 15.41
CA ALA A 279 -4.72 -1.58 14.81
C ALA A 279 -3.60 -1.90 15.82
N SER A 280 -3.67 -1.34 17.04
CA SER A 280 -2.63 -1.53 18.07
C SER A 280 -3.14 -1.43 19.51
N THR A 281 -2.33 -1.92 20.46
CA THR A 281 -2.62 -1.81 21.89
C THR A 281 -2.70 -0.36 22.37
N LYS A 282 -1.85 0.54 21.86
CA LYS A 282 -1.88 1.97 22.21
C LYS A 282 -3.19 2.62 21.76
N GLU A 283 -3.59 2.35 20.51
CA GLU A 283 -4.84 2.86 19.95
C GLU A 283 -6.05 2.26 20.70
N ALA A 284 -6.06 0.95 20.96
CA ALA A 284 -7.11 0.29 21.73
C ALA A 284 -7.27 0.90 23.14
N ALA A 285 -6.16 1.23 23.82
CA ALA A 285 -6.21 1.89 25.12
C ALA A 285 -6.79 3.30 25.04
N GLN A 286 -6.48 4.06 23.99
CA GLN A 286 -7.05 5.39 23.76
C GLN A 286 -8.56 5.30 23.48
N LEU A 287 -9.00 4.42 22.58
CA LEU A 287 -10.42 4.25 22.26
C LEU A 287 -11.24 3.83 23.50
N LYS A 288 -10.71 2.88 24.31
CA LYS A 288 -11.36 2.45 25.57
C LYS A 288 -11.45 3.57 26.63
N ARG A 289 -10.47 4.48 26.65
CA ARG A 289 -10.49 5.64 27.56
C ARG A 289 -11.60 6.61 27.18
N LEU A 290 -11.76 6.87 25.88
CA LEU A 290 -12.71 7.84 25.35
C LEU A 290 -14.15 7.32 25.36
N ALA A 291 -14.34 6.06 25.00
CA ALA A 291 -15.64 5.41 24.98
C ALA A 291 -15.61 4.12 25.82
N PRO A 292 -15.75 4.23 27.16
CA PRO A 292 -15.62 3.08 28.06
C PRO A 292 -16.76 2.05 27.93
N VAL A 293 -17.85 2.42 27.27
CA VAL A 293 -19.03 1.56 27.04
C VAL A 293 -18.94 0.85 25.69
N THR A 294 -18.32 1.46 24.68
CA THR A 294 -18.16 0.89 23.34
C THR A 294 -17.19 -0.29 23.39
N GLN A 295 -17.55 -1.40 22.76
CA GLN A 295 -16.66 -2.55 22.68
C GLN A 295 -15.44 -2.19 21.83
N VAL A 296 -14.24 -2.55 22.29
CA VAL A 296 -12.99 -2.29 21.56
C VAL A 296 -12.20 -3.58 21.39
N VAL A 297 -11.90 -3.93 20.15
CA VAL A 297 -11.05 -5.07 19.78
C VAL A 297 -9.75 -4.58 19.15
N GLU A 298 -8.63 -5.19 19.56
CA GLU A 298 -7.34 -5.00 18.91
C GLU A 298 -7.17 -6.04 17.81
N VAL A 299 -6.89 -5.58 16.60
CA VAL A 299 -6.55 -6.41 15.43
C VAL A 299 -5.27 -5.85 14.83
N THR A 300 -4.13 -6.43 15.19
CA THR A 300 -2.86 -6.05 14.57
C THR A 300 -2.86 -6.48 13.11
N PRO A 301 -2.54 -5.58 12.16
CA PRO A 301 -2.42 -5.91 10.75
C PRO A 301 -1.28 -6.90 10.47
N PHE A 302 -1.56 -7.87 9.61
CA PHE A 302 -0.66 -8.91 9.13
C PHE A 302 -0.80 -9.11 7.63
N ASP A 303 0.32 -9.16 6.94
CA ASP A 303 0.37 -9.48 5.53
C ASP A 303 0.72 -10.96 5.31
N THR A 304 -0.31 -11.74 4.97
CA THR A 304 -0.18 -13.19 4.75
C THR A 304 0.55 -13.57 3.46
N ARG A 305 1.04 -12.59 2.67
CA ARG A 305 1.91 -12.84 1.51
C ARG A 305 3.31 -13.30 1.93
N LEU A 306 3.71 -13.00 3.17
CA LEU A 306 5.05 -13.29 3.69
C LEU A 306 5.12 -14.68 4.33
N GLU A 307 6.22 -15.38 4.05
CA GLU A 307 6.54 -16.67 4.66
C GLU A 307 7.53 -16.51 5.81
N ILE A 308 7.34 -17.27 6.88
CA ILE A 308 8.13 -17.13 8.10
C ILE A 308 9.41 -17.99 8.01
N GLY A 309 10.53 -17.37 8.36
CA GLY A 309 11.74 -18.08 8.78
C GLY A 309 12.59 -18.69 7.66
N LYS A 310 12.38 -18.29 6.40
CA LYS A 310 13.22 -18.67 5.25
C LYS A 310 14.68 -18.24 5.39
N SER A 311 14.98 -17.19 6.16
CA SER A 311 16.36 -16.82 6.48
C SER A 311 17.16 -17.88 7.26
N GLN A 312 16.53 -18.95 7.77
CA GLN A 312 17.23 -20.12 8.33
C GLN A 312 17.79 -21.07 7.26
N GLN A 313 17.34 -20.94 6.01
CA GLN A 313 17.75 -21.77 4.87
C GLN A 313 19.02 -21.24 4.19
N THR A 314 19.50 -20.07 4.60
CA THR A 314 20.73 -19.45 4.13
C THR A 314 21.73 -19.35 5.28
N GLU A 315 23.01 -19.42 4.95
CA GLU A 315 24.08 -19.16 5.91
C GLU A 315 24.36 -17.67 6.12
N TYR A 316 23.89 -16.81 5.20
CA TYR A 316 24.07 -15.37 5.27
C TYR A 316 23.09 -14.73 6.26
N LEU A 317 23.63 -13.87 7.12
CA LEU A 317 22.88 -13.06 8.08
C LEU A 317 22.55 -11.72 7.44
N LYS A 318 21.55 -11.72 6.55
CA LYS A 318 21.14 -10.54 5.80
C LYS A 318 20.50 -9.50 6.72
N LEU A 319 21.09 -8.31 6.78
CA LEU A 319 20.58 -7.15 7.51
C LEU A 319 20.08 -6.11 6.50
N LEU A 320 18.79 -5.79 6.60
CA LEU A 320 18.18 -4.70 5.84
C LEU A 320 18.20 -3.44 6.70
N TYR A 321 18.94 -2.42 6.25
CA TYR A 321 19.03 -1.13 6.91
C TYR A 321 18.16 -0.11 6.16
N TRP A 322 17.09 0.34 6.81
CA TRP A 322 16.17 1.33 6.28
C TRP A 322 16.70 2.75 6.53
N LEU A 323 16.85 3.53 5.46
CA LEU A 323 17.45 4.86 5.53
C LEU A 323 16.53 5.92 6.17
N GLY A 324 15.22 5.81 5.96
CA GLY A 324 14.24 6.76 6.49
C GLY A 324 14.58 8.23 6.16
N ASP A 325 14.65 9.05 7.20
CA ASP A 325 14.97 10.48 7.15
C ASP A 325 16.38 10.82 7.64
N GLN A 326 17.26 9.82 7.76
CA GLN A 326 18.59 9.99 8.33
C GLN A 326 19.53 10.85 7.45
N THR A 327 20.36 11.63 8.13
CA THR A 327 21.44 12.43 7.54
C THR A 327 22.61 11.56 7.07
N ASP A 328 23.48 12.10 6.20
CA ASP A 328 24.69 11.41 5.74
C ASP A 328 25.61 11.00 6.91
N GLU A 329 25.76 11.87 7.91
CA GLU A 329 26.58 11.60 9.10
C GLU A 329 26.02 10.41 9.89
N GLU A 330 24.71 10.39 10.17
CA GLU A 330 24.07 9.27 10.87
C GLU A 330 24.17 7.95 10.08
N VAL A 331 24.08 8.00 8.74
CA VAL A 331 24.23 6.82 7.87
C VAL A 331 25.66 6.30 7.92
N VAL A 332 26.67 7.18 7.88
CA VAL A 332 28.09 6.80 7.97
C VAL A 332 28.42 6.23 9.35
N GLU A 333 27.88 6.79 10.43
CA GLU A 333 28.05 6.22 11.78
C GLU A 333 27.45 4.81 11.89
N ALA A 334 26.27 4.59 11.32
CA ALA A 334 25.64 3.28 11.28
C ALA A 334 26.44 2.30 10.40
N LEU A 335 26.89 2.74 9.22
CA LEU A 335 27.76 1.96 8.33
C LEU A 335 29.01 1.50 9.08
N ALA A 336 29.69 2.41 9.78
CA ALA A 336 30.90 2.09 10.54
C ALA A 336 30.64 1.01 11.60
N ALA A 337 29.54 1.12 12.34
CA ALA A 337 29.16 0.13 13.34
C ALA A 337 28.83 -1.24 12.72
N LEU A 338 28.19 -1.28 11.55
CA LEU A 338 27.79 -2.50 10.86
C LEU A 338 28.98 -3.19 10.17
N VAL A 339 29.88 -2.42 9.57
CA VAL A 339 31.13 -2.92 8.99
C VAL A 339 32.02 -3.52 10.08
N ALA A 340 32.14 -2.84 11.23
CA ALA A 340 32.85 -3.40 12.39
C ALA A 340 32.25 -4.74 12.85
N LEU A 341 30.93 -4.89 12.82
CA LEU A 341 30.25 -6.16 13.15
C LEU A 341 30.51 -7.28 12.13
N ALA A 342 30.80 -6.97 10.87
CA ALA A 342 31.10 -7.97 9.86
C ALA A 342 32.42 -8.73 10.14
N THR A 343 33.30 -8.20 11.00
CA THR A 343 34.47 -8.93 11.52
C THR A 343 34.05 -10.05 12.49
N LYS A 344 33.06 -9.78 13.33
CA LYS A 344 32.50 -10.74 14.31
C LYS A 344 31.55 -11.73 13.65
N PHE A 345 30.83 -11.29 12.62
CA PHE A 345 29.86 -12.08 11.88
C PHE A 345 30.27 -12.13 10.40
N PRO A 346 31.17 -13.07 10.01
CA PRO A 346 31.71 -13.10 8.64
C PRO A 346 30.67 -13.26 7.54
N LYS A 347 29.50 -13.83 7.86
CA LYS A 347 28.38 -14.05 6.94
C LYS A 347 27.34 -12.92 6.94
N LEU A 348 27.65 -11.79 7.58
CA LEU A 348 26.79 -10.61 7.55
C LEU A 348 26.74 -10.06 6.12
N ALA A 349 25.53 -9.97 5.56
CA ALA A 349 25.27 -9.29 4.29
C ALA A 349 24.49 -8.02 4.60
N LEU A 350 25.01 -6.86 4.17
CA LEU A 350 24.41 -5.55 4.45
C LEU A 350 23.72 -5.01 3.21
N LYS A 351 22.44 -4.65 3.35
CA LYS A 351 21.68 -3.97 2.30
C LYS A 351 20.98 -2.74 2.85
N PHE A 352 21.26 -1.59 2.27
CA PHE A 352 20.53 -0.35 2.53
C PHE A 352 19.26 -0.32 1.68
N ALA A 353 18.21 0.33 2.18
CA ALA A 353 16.95 0.45 1.44
C ALA A 353 16.24 1.79 1.68
N SER A 354 15.58 2.29 0.64
CA SER A 354 14.76 3.51 0.68
C SER A 354 13.72 3.47 -0.44
N TYR A 355 12.62 4.20 -0.27
CA TYR A 355 11.67 4.49 -1.35
C TYR A 355 12.23 5.53 -2.35
N ARG A 356 13.27 6.27 -1.98
CA ARG A 356 13.88 7.30 -2.81
C ARG A 356 15.00 6.68 -3.65
N SER A 357 15.19 7.21 -4.85
CA SER A 357 16.32 6.88 -5.71
C SER A 357 17.60 7.49 -5.13
N GLU A 358 18.26 6.75 -4.22
CA GLU A 358 19.41 7.21 -3.43
C GLU A 358 20.69 6.38 -3.66
N GLU A 359 20.68 5.48 -4.65
CA GLU A 359 21.78 4.54 -4.89
C GLU A 359 23.13 5.25 -5.05
N GLU A 360 23.22 6.29 -5.90
CA GLU A 360 24.46 7.04 -6.10
C GLU A 360 24.93 7.78 -4.83
N ARG A 361 23.99 8.28 -4.01
CA ARG A 361 24.29 8.91 -2.72
C ARG A 361 24.92 7.88 -1.78
N ILE A 362 24.28 6.74 -1.61
CA ILE A 362 24.74 5.68 -0.69
C ILE A 362 26.04 5.06 -1.18
N LYS A 363 26.18 4.81 -2.49
CA LYS A 363 27.43 4.37 -3.10
C LYS A 363 28.57 5.30 -2.75
N THR A 364 28.39 6.61 -2.91
CA THR A 364 29.40 7.62 -2.59
C THR A 364 29.80 7.57 -1.11
N LEU A 365 28.81 7.48 -0.20
CA LEU A 365 29.08 7.39 1.24
C LEU A 365 29.86 6.11 1.60
N VAL A 366 29.47 4.98 1.02
CA VAL A 366 30.13 3.68 1.27
C VAL A 366 31.55 3.68 0.71
N GLU A 367 31.75 4.03 -0.56
CA GLU A 367 33.08 4.04 -1.18
C GLU A 367 34.04 5.00 -0.46
N ASN A 368 33.58 6.20 -0.06
CA ASN A 368 34.40 7.13 0.73
C ASN A 368 34.79 6.54 2.10
N TYR A 369 33.82 5.97 2.83
CA TYR A 369 34.10 5.35 4.13
C TYR A 369 35.11 4.20 4.02
N LEU A 370 34.96 3.34 3.00
CA LEU A 370 35.87 2.22 2.78
C LEU A 370 37.30 2.69 2.44
N ALA A 371 37.43 3.69 1.57
CA ALA A 371 38.73 4.26 1.20
C ALA A 371 39.42 4.97 2.38
N GLU A 372 38.69 5.72 3.19
CA GLU A 372 39.23 6.41 4.37
C GLU A 372 39.72 5.47 5.47
N ASN A 373 39.26 4.21 5.47
CA ASN A 373 39.57 3.21 6.49
C ASN A 373 40.37 2.00 5.94
N ASP A 374 40.88 2.07 4.71
CA ASP A 374 41.65 1.01 4.04
C ASP A 374 40.90 -0.35 3.94
N LEU A 375 39.58 -0.32 3.69
CA LEU A 375 38.70 -1.51 3.67
C LEU A 375 38.27 -1.97 2.27
N GLU A 376 38.80 -1.36 1.21
CA GLU A 376 38.42 -1.63 -0.19
C GLU A 376 38.79 -3.06 -0.67
N GLU A 377 39.73 -3.73 0.00
CA GLU A 377 40.04 -5.14 -0.26
C GLU A 377 39.07 -6.12 0.41
N GLU A 378 38.33 -5.67 1.44
CA GLU A 378 37.44 -6.52 2.24
C GLU A 378 35.96 -6.31 1.89
N PHE A 379 35.59 -5.10 1.46
CA PHE A 379 34.23 -4.73 1.14
C PHE A 379 34.14 -3.98 -0.19
N CYS A 380 33.00 -4.09 -0.87
CA CYS A 380 32.66 -3.26 -2.02
C CYS A 380 31.17 -2.90 -2.03
N PHE A 381 30.83 -1.82 -2.73
CA PHE A 381 29.44 -1.49 -3.01
C PHE A 381 28.99 -2.13 -4.34
N GLY A 382 27.87 -2.85 -4.33
CA GLY A 382 27.33 -3.54 -5.51
C GLY A 382 28.16 -4.76 -5.92
N GLU A 383 28.35 -4.97 -7.23
CA GLU A 383 29.10 -6.14 -7.71
C GLU A 383 30.61 -6.02 -7.42
N PRO A 384 31.29 -7.14 -7.11
CA PRO A 384 32.75 -7.15 -7.00
C PRO A 384 33.38 -6.65 -8.29
N LYS A 385 34.33 -5.71 -8.19
CA LYS A 385 35.11 -5.23 -9.34
C LYS A 385 36.05 -6.36 -9.80
N PHE A 386 35.58 -7.23 -10.70
CA PHE A 386 36.42 -8.26 -11.33
C PHE A 386 37.03 -7.69 -12.61
N ASP A 387 38.36 -7.54 -12.68
CA ASP A 387 39.07 -7.31 -13.93
C ASP A 387 39.47 -8.66 -14.55
N PRO A 388 38.79 -9.13 -15.62
CA PRO A 388 39.11 -10.39 -16.28
C PRO A 388 40.46 -10.42 -16.99
N THR A 389 41.18 -9.30 -17.06
CA THR A 389 42.49 -9.21 -17.74
C THR A 389 43.70 -9.32 -16.80
N ASP A 390 43.48 -9.36 -15.49
CA ASP A 390 44.55 -9.42 -14.50
C ASP A 390 44.93 -10.88 -14.18
N ILE A 391 46.06 -11.33 -14.73
CA ILE A 391 46.53 -12.73 -14.69
C ILE A 391 46.94 -13.14 -13.27
N ASP A 392 47.28 -12.19 -12.40
CA ASP A 392 47.64 -12.45 -11.00
C ASP A 392 46.40 -12.77 -10.11
N ASN A 393 45.19 -12.48 -10.59
CA ASN A 393 43.93 -12.81 -9.88
C ASN A 393 43.49 -14.28 -10.01
N LEU A 394 44.19 -15.10 -10.79
CA LEU A 394 43.86 -16.53 -10.99
C LEU A 394 44.36 -17.44 -9.85
N GLU A 395 45.32 -16.99 -9.02
CA GLU A 395 45.94 -17.78 -7.95
C GLU A 395 45.62 -17.30 -6.51
N LEU A 396 44.92 -16.17 -6.36
CA LEU A 396 44.38 -15.77 -5.06
C LEU A 396 43.17 -16.67 -4.76
N GLU A 397 43.24 -17.45 -3.68
CA GLU A 397 42.04 -17.92 -2.98
C GLU A 397 41.05 -16.75 -3.00
N GLN A 398 39.93 -16.88 -3.71
CA GLN A 398 38.98 -15.79 -3.95
C GLN A 398 38.71 -15.11 -2.60
N LYS A 399 39.37 -13.98 -2.33
CA LYS A 399 39.07 -13.16 -1.15
C LYS A 399 37.60 -12.81 -1.34
N GLU A 400 36.76 -13.38 -0.48
CA GLU A 400 35.31 -13.21 -0.55
C GLU A 400 35.01 -11.76 -0.13
N VAL A 401 35.13 -10.83 -1.08
CA VAL A 401 34.84 -9.41 -0.87
C VAL A 401 33.38 -9.30 -0.47
N LYS A 402 33.11 -8.68 0.68
CA LYS A 402 31.77 -8.54 1.22
C LYS A 402 31.04 -7.42 0.50
N VAL A 403 29.93 -7.77 -0.13
CA VAL A 403 29.09 -6.81 -0.86
C VAL A 403 28.17 -6.06 0.11
N ILE A 404 28.22 -4.74 0.03
CA ILE A 404 27.23 -3.81 0.56
C ILE A 404 26.36 -3.36 -0.62
N ASP A 405 25.05 -3.47 -0.49
CA ASP A 405 24.15 -3.23 -1.61
C ASP A 405 23.03 -2.24 -1.24
N PHE A 406 22.31 -1.76 -2.24
CA PHE A 406 21.18 -0.84 -2.08
C PHE A 406 19.93 -1.39 -2.76
N LEU A 407 18.78 -1.18 -2.14
CA LEU A 407 17.47 -1.48 -2.69
C LEU A 407 16.64 -0.21 -2.80
N GLU A 408 16.38 0.21 -4.02
CA GLU A 408 15.31 1.15 -4.33
C GLU A 408 13.96 0.41 -4.27
N VAL A 409 13.15 0.69 -3.25
CA VAL A 409 11.83 0.06 -3.09
C VAL A 409 10.81 0.84 -3.92
N LYS A 410 10.30 0.23 -4.99
CA LYS A 410 9.31 0.84 -5.88
C LYS A 410 7.89 0.37 -5.59
N SER A 411 7.76 -0.78 -4.93
CA SER A 411 6.48 -1.38 -4.57
C SER A 411 6.58 -2.19 -3.28
N GLU A 412 5.43 -2.48 -2.66
CA GLU A 412 5.35 -3.43 -1.55
C GLU A 412 5.93 -4.81 -1.92
N ARG A 413 5.83 -5.20 -3.18
CA ARG A 413 6.32 -6.49 -3.69
C ARG A 413 7.84 -6.57 -3.62
N ASP A 414 8.54 -5.47 -3.93
CA ASP A 414 10.01 -5.43 -3.85
C ASP A 414 10.45 -5.69 -2.41
N LEU A 415 9.79 -5.02 -1.46
CA LEU A 415 10.09 -5.22 -0.05
C LEU A 415 9.72 -6.62 0.44
N VAL A 416 8.56 -7.15 0.05
CA VAL A 416 8.15 -8.53 0.41
C VAL A 416 9.16 -9.56 -0.11
N SER A 417 9.62 -9.42 -1.36
CA SER A 417 10.64 -10.30 -1.93
C SER A 417 11.98 -10.16 -1.22
N GLU A 418 12.37 -8.94 -0.87
CA GLU A 418 13.62 -8.66 -0.18
C GLU A 418 13.64 -9.27 1.23
N LEU A 419 12.52 -9.17 1.95
CA LEU A 419 12.36 -9.65 3.31
C LEU A 419 12.35 -11.17 3.44
N GLU A 420 12.07 -11.90 2.37
CA GLU A 420 12.00 -13.37 2.35
C GLU A 420 13.23 -14.03 3.00
N PHE A 421 14.44 -13.50 2.71
CA PHE A 421 15.70 -14.00 3.25
C PHE A 421 16.35 -13.06 4.27
N THR A 422 15.69 -11.96 4.64
CA THR A 422 16.21 -11.01 5.61
C THR A 422 16.18 -11.60 7.02
N ARG A 423 17.27 -11.39 7.76
CA ARG A 423 17.46 -11.91 9.11
C ARG A 423 17.10 -10.89 10.18
N LEU A 424 17.34 -9.62 9.91
CA LEU A 424 17.15 -8.51 10.83
C LEU A 424 16.85 -7.23 10.05
N ILE A 425 15.87 -6.47 10.52
CA ILE A 425 15.55 -5.14 10.01
C ILE A 425 16.09 -4.11 10.99
N VAL A 426 16.68 -3.04 10.48
CA VAL A 426 17.11 -1.87 11.25
C VAL A 426 16.48 -0.63 10.64
N ASP A 427 15.80 0.17 11.45
CA ASP A 427 15.20 1.44 11.05
C ASP A 427 15.49 2.48 12.13
N LEU A 428 16.48 3.33 11.88
CA LEU A 428 16.88 4.38 12.82
C LEU A 428 16.33 5.76 12.43
N GLY A 429 15.31 5.80 11.57
CA GLY A 429 14.58 7.03 11.27
C GLY A 429 13.83 7.59 12.49
N SER A 430 13.48 8.87 12.42
CA SER A 430 12.66 9.51 13.45
C SER A 430 11.21 9.01 13.44
N GLU A 431 10.74 8.58 12.26
CA GLU A 431 9.45 7.94 12.03
C GLU A 431 9.67 6.57 11.36
N PRO A 432 9.37 5.46 12.05
CA PRO A 432 9.57 4.14 11.47
C PRO A 432 8.63 3.89 10.28
N ASP A 433 9.13 3.21 9.25
CA ASP A 433 8.27 2.84 8.12
C ASP A 433 7.21 1.82 8.54
N LEU A 434 5.95 2.18 8.37
CA LEU A 434 4.83 1.36 8.83
C LEU A 434 4.74 0.03 8.09
N PHE A 435 4.89 0.06 6.76
CA PHE A 435 4.75 -1.15 5.97
C PHE A 435 5.87 -2.13 6.28
N LEU A 436 7.12 -1.65 6.38
CA LEU A 436 8.28 -2.41 6.84
C LEU A 436 8.04 -3.01 8.23
N GLN A 437 7.43 -2.27 9.16
CA GLN A 437 7.07 -2.80 10.46
C GLN A 437 6.08 -3.96 10.38
N ILE A 438 4.99 -3.78 9.64
CA ILE A 438 3.96 -4.82 9.44
C ILE A 438 4.55 -6.04 8.72
N ALA A 439 5.34 -5.81 7.68
CA ALA A 439 6.00 -6.85 6.90
C ALA A 439 7.02 -7.62 7.76
N GLY A 440 7.85 -6.93 8.54
CA GLY A 440 8.81 -7.55 9.44
C GLY A 440 8.15 -8.48 10.46
N ILE A 441 7.05 -8.04 11.10
CA ILE A 441 6.31 -8.91 12.04
C ILE A 441 5.66 -10.08 11.29
N SER A 442 5.09 -9.83 10.11
CA SER A 442 4.45 -10.86 9.28
C SER A 442 5.42 -11.95 8.83
N ALA A 443 6.68 -11.59 8.56
CA ALA A 443 7.76 -12.52 8.22
C ALA A 443 8.48 -13.13 9.45
N GLY A 444 8.14 -12.68 10.66
CA GLY A 444 8.82 -13.08 11.89
C GLY A 444 10.26 -12.58 12.01
N ILE A 445 10.58 -11.48 11.34
CA ILE A 445 11.90 -10.85 11.34
C ILE A 445 11.98 -9.87 12.51
N PRO A 446 12.96 -10.01 13.42
CA PRO A 446 13.16 -9.03 14.47
C PRO A 446 13.52 -7.66 13.90
N GLN A 447 13.14 -6.59 14.60
CA GLN A 447 13.39 -5.21 14.15
C GLN A 447 14.10 -4.39 15.23
N ILE A 448 15.01 -3.52 14.82
CA ILE A 448 15.69 -2.57 15.69
C ILE A 448 15.26 -1.17 15.27
N ASN A 449 14.65 -0.42 16.18
CA ASN A 449 14.11 0.90 15.90
C ASN A 449 14.77 1.98 16.77
N LYS A 450 14.87 3.21 16.28
CA LYS A 450 15.32 4.36 17.11
C LYS A 450 14.23 4.81 18.08
N VAL A 451 12.98 4.84 17.61
CA VAL A 451 11.83 5.25 18.41
C VAL A 451 10.89 4.08 18.70
N PRO A 452 10.17 4.10 19.85
CA PRO A 452 9.13 3.12 20.11
C PRO A 452 8.02 3.19 19.06
N SER A 453 7.50 2.04 18.66
CA SER A 453 6.30 1.95 17.82
C SER A 453 5.27 1.04 18.46
N THR A 454 4.05 1.13 17.96
CA THR A 454 2.95 0.24 18.37
C THR A 454 3.14 -1.22 17.96
N TYR A 455 4.09 -1.47 17.06
CA TYR A 455 4.35 -2.77 16.45
C TYR A 455 5.53 -3.49 17.11
N ILE A 456 6.42 -2.78 17.82
CA ILE A 456 7.59 -3.36 18.47
C ILE A 456 7.41 -3.51 19.98
N GLU A 457 7.48 -4.74 20.45
CA GLU A 457 7.57 -5.10 21.87
C GLU A 457 9.02 -5.50 22.21
N ALA A 458 9.71 -4.64 22.96
CA ALA A 458 11.11 -4.80 23.32
C ALA A 458 11.40 -6.18 23.95
N GLY A 459 12.40 -6.88 23.41
CA GLY A 459 12.84 -8.20 23.87
C GLY A 459 11.95 -9.37 23.41
N LYS A 460 10.85 -9.10 22.71
CA LYS A 460 10.00 -10.08 22.03
C LYS A 460 10.31 -10.09 20.54
N ASN A 461 9.77 -9.16 19.76
CA ASN A 461 9.92 -9.07 18.30
C ASN A 461 10.85 -7.95 17.83
N GLY A 462 11.44 -7.19 18.75
CA GLY A 462 12.40 -6.17 18.38
C GLY A 462 13.07 -5.53 19.59
N LEU A 463 13.89 -4.52 19.31
CA LEU A 463 14.56 -3.69 20.30
C LEU A 463 14.43 -2.22 19.89
N VAL A 464 14.42 -1.33 20.88
CA VAL A 464 14.50 0.12 20.66
C VAL A 464 15.86 0.58 21.17
N VAL A 465 16.62 1.27 20.34
CA VAL A 465 17.97 1.75 20.65
C VAL A 465 18.02 3.28 20.56
N ALA A 466 18.70 3.91 21.50
CA ALA A 466 18.79 5.38 21.53
C ALA A 466 19.93 5.92 20.64
N ASP A 467 20.95 5.10 20.39
CA ASP A 467 22.20 5.48 19.73
C ASP A 467 22.86 4.30 19.00
N ILE A 468 23.97 4.59 18.32
CA ILE A 468 24.77 3.63 17.56
C ILE A 468 25.42 2.57 18.46
N ALA A 469 25.77 2.90 19.71
CA ALA A 469 26.30 1.90 20.65
C ALA A 469 25.24 0.83 20.98
N GLY A 470 23.97 1.26 21.11
CA GLY A 470 22.81 0.39 21.23
C GLY A 470 22.61 -0.48 19.99
N LEU A 471 22.84 0.05 18.79
CA LEU A 471 22.74 -0.71 17.53
C LEU A 471 23.68 -1.94 17.55
N THR A 472 24.96 -1.75 17.87
CA THR A 472 25.94 -2.86 17.89
C THR A 472 25.53 -3.99 18.83
N GLN A 473 25.02 -3.63 20.01
CA GLN A 473 24.54 -4.59 21.02
C GLN A 473 23.26 -5.30 20.54
N ALA A 474 22.33 -4.56 19.95
CA ALA A 474 21.06 -5.09 19.45
C ALA A 474 21.25 -6.05 18.27
N VAL A 475 22.13 -5.72 17.31
CA VAL A 475 22.48 -6.64 16.22
C VAL A 475 23.14 -7.90 16.77
N THR A 476 24.09 -7.76 17.68
CA THR A 476 24.72 -8.91 18.36
C THR A 476 23.68 -9.78 19.06
N TYR A 477 22.70 -9.19 19.74
CA TYR A 477 21.65 -9.92 20.46
C TYR A 477 20.86 -10.88 19.55
N TYR A 478 20.61 -10.51 18.30
CA TYR A 478 19.88 -11.33 17.34
C TYR A 478 20.75 -12.26 16.48
N PHE A 479 22.01 -11.91 16.26
CA PHE A 479 22.93 -12.69 15.42
C PHE A 479 23.79 -13.70 16.21
N ASP A 480 23.97 -13.49 17.52
CA ASP A 480 24.72 -14.42 18.38
C ASP A 480 23.85 -15.61 18.78
N GLY A 481 23.96 -16.68 17.98
CA GLY A 481 23.16 -17.89 18.12
C GLY A 481 21.70 -17.70 17.66
N LEU A 482 20.85 -18.70 17.94
CA LEU A 482 19.48 -18.75 17.42
C LEU A 482 18.40 -18.41 18.46
N LYS A 483 18.76 -18.33 19.75
CA LYS A 483 17.77 -18.26 20.85
C LYS A 483 16.87 -17.03 20.76
N ASN A 484 17.46 -15.85 20.61
CA ASN A 484 16.72 -14.59 20.63
C ASN A 484 15.97 -14.36 19.32
N TRP A 485 16.58 -14.74 18.20
CA TRP A 485 15.93 -14.73 16.89
C TRP A 485 14.72 -15.68 16.86
N ASN A 486 14.86 -16.92 17.35
CA ASN A 486 13.75 -17.87 17.46
C ASN A 486 12.64 -17.38 18.39
N ARG A 487 12.98 -16.62 19.44
CA ARG A 487 11.97 -15.98 20.31
C ARG A 487 11.14 -14.96 19.54
N ALA A 488 11.77 -14.12 18.72
CA ALA A 488 11.08 -13.16 17.87
C ALA A 488 10.19 -13.87 16.83
N MET A 489 10.70 -14.90 16.19
CA MET A 489 9.94 -15.72 15.25
C MET A 489 8.73 -16.38 15.93
N MET A 490 8.90 -16.99 17.11
CA MET A 490 7.79 -17.61 17.86
C MET A 490 6.73 -16.60 18.31
N TYR A 491 7.14 -15.37 18.65
CA TYR A 491 6.20 -14.29 18.94
C TYR A 491 5.32 -13.97 17.71
N ALA A 492 5.93 -13.83 16.53
CA ALA A 492 5.20 -13.61 15.29
C ALA A 492 4.26 -14.77 14.95
N VAL A 493 4.73 -16.02 15.07
CA VAL A 493 3.91 -17.23 14.86
C VAL A 493 2.68 -17.21 15.75
N ASN A 494 2.81 -16.86 17.04
CA ASN A 494 1.66 -16.80 17.95
C ASN A 494 0.64 -15.75 17.52
N LYS A 495 1.08 -14.54 17.13
CA LYS A 495 0.18 -13.49 16.65
C LYS A 495 -0.51 -13.87 15.33
N ILE A 496 0.22 -14.48 14.40
CA ILE A 496 -0.31 -14.98 13.13
C ILE A 496 -1.30 -16.13 13.35
N MET A 497 -1.06 -17.00 14.35
CA MET A 497 -2.03 -18.02 14.72
C MET A 497 -3.33 -17.41 15.24
N ASP A 498 -3.28 -16.38 16.09
CA ASP A 498 -4.51 -15.71 16.55
C ASP A 498 -5.30 -15.08 15.38
N TYR A 499 -4.59 -14.60 14.36
CA TYR A 499 -5.15 -14.08 13.12
C TYR A 499 -5.77 -15.15 12.21
N THR A 500 -5.04 -16.24 11.93
CA THR A 500 -5.44 -17.29 10.98
C THR A 500 -6.36 -18.36 11.58
N SER A 501 -6.37 -18.54 12.90
CA SER A 501 -7.16 -19.59 13.58
C SER A 501 -8.66 -19.30 13.68
N GLY A 502 -9.11 -18.11 13.25
CA GLY A 502 -10.50 -17.67 13.40
C GLY A 502 -10.87 -17.18 14.79
N LYS A 503 -9.95 -17.20 15.76
CA LYS A 503 -10.18 -16.63 17.10
C LYS A 503 -10.57 -15.15 17.05
N LEU A 504 -9.88 -14.34 16.23
CA LEU A 504 -10.21 -12.92 16.11
C LEU A 504 -11.60 -12.71 15.52
N VAL A 505 -11.98 -13.45 14.47
CA VAL A 505 -13.33 -13.38 13.89
C VAL A 505 -14.39 -13.85 14.88
N ALA A 506 -14.13 -14.92 15.64
CA ALA A 506 -15.03 -15.38 16.69
C ALA A 506 -15.21 -14.33 17.80
N LYS A 507 -14.13 -13.65 18.17
CA LYS A 507 -14.18 -12.54 19.14
C LYS A 507 -14.99 -11.36 18.61
N TRP A 508 -14.88 -11.01 17.32
CA TRP A 508 -15.73 -9.98 16.71
C TRP A 508 -17.20 -10.35 16.81
N LYS A 509 -17.55 -11.58 16.43
CA LYS A 509 -18.91 -12.09 16.54
C LYS A 509 -19.44 -12.05 17.97
N GLU A 510 -18.65 -12.49 18.93
CA GLU A 510 -19.01 -12.43 20.35
C GLU A 510 -19.31 -11.00 20.81
N LEU A 511 -18.42 -10.05 20.48
CA LEU A 511 -18.58 -8.64 20.85
C LEU A 511 -19.77 -7.98 20.15
N LEU A 512 -20.07 -8.39 18.92
CA LEU A 512 -21.23 -7.94 18.17
C LEU A 512 -22.51 -8.68 18.57
N GLY A 513 -22.44 -9.75 19.36
CA GLY A 513 -23.59 -10.57 19.76
C GLY A 513 -24.17 -11.42 18.62
N ASP A 514 -23.31 -12.00 17.78
CA ASP A 514 -23.63 -12.91 16.67
C ASP A 514 -23.58 -14.40 17.05
#